data_AF-U9SJJ0-F1
#
_entry.id   AF-U9SJJ0-F1
#
_cell.length_a   1.000
_cell.length_b   1.000
_cell.length_c   1.000
_cell.angle_alpha   90.00
_cell.angle_beta   90.00
_cell.angle_gamma   90.00
#
_symmetry.space_group_name_H-M   'P 1'
#
loop_
_entity.id
_entity.type
_entity.pdbx_description
1 polymer ?
#
loop_
_entity_poly.entity_id
_entity_poly.type
_entity_poly.pdbx_seq_one_letter_code
_entity_poly.pdbx_strand_id
1 'polypeptide(L)'
;IAQLPKYTANVVFRSVKNQCQAYQDYASAFESLNVKRLRNEFNKWTDAFRKDKNLGLAKQTLDAIYRRNIQQLTQTYLTLSLADIADAVGLEGHDAPKMAESYVLRMIESREIFATISHSHQNGMVSFHDNPDRYDTSLTITQLEEQINKATTVSERVIKTDRIVGCSKEYLQKSQHILAGGAIPGGLGPGDDPDFLGGGGGYENFIDDGKYFS
;
A
#
# COMPACT_ATOMS: atom_id res chain seq x y z
N ILE A 1 5.39 -7.87 -1.42
CA ILE A 1 5.86 -7.62 -0.05
C ILE A 1 6.14 -6.13 0.05
N ALA A 2 5.48 -5.41 0.96
CA ALA A 2 5.77 -4.00 1.18
C ALA A 2 7.22 -3.87 1.69
N GLN A 3 8.04 -3.08 1.00
CA GLN A 3 9.45 -2.94 1.36
C GLN A 3 9.59 -2.09 2.61
N LEU A 4 10.44 -2.52 3.54
CA LEU A 4 10.78 -1.75 4.73
C LEU A 4 11.49 -0.44 4.32
N PRO A 5 11.21 0.70 4.96
CA PRO A 5 11.89 1.95 4.65
C PRO A 5 13.41 1.87 4.83
N LYS A 6 14.18 2.59 4.00
CA LYS A 6 15.66 2.56 4.00
C LYS A 6 16.31 2.93 5.34
N TYR A 7 15.61 3.66 6.20
CA TYR A 7 16.08 4.04 7.54
C TYR A 7 15.85 2.95 8.60
N THR A 8 15.29 1.78 8.22
CA THR A 8 15.21 0.65 9.15
C THR A 8 16.61 0.16 9.53
N ALA A 9 16.79 -0.16 10.82
CA ALA A 9 18.09 -0.56 11.34
C ALA A 9 18.60 -1.83 10.64
N ASN A 10 19.89 -1.85 10.27
CA ASN A 10 20.53 -2.97 9.59
C ASN A 10 20.42 -4.30 10.36
N VAL A 11 20.29 -4.25 11.69
CA VAL A 11 20.09 -5.44 12.54
C VAL A 11 18.72 -6.07 12.28
N VAL A 12 17.67 -5.24 12.09
CA VAL A 12 16.31 -5.72 11.78
C VAL A 12 16.30 -6.41 10.43
N PHE A 13 16.94 -5.82 9.41
CA PHE A 13 17.02 -6.43 8.08
C PHE A 13 17.71 -7.79 8.10
N ARG A 14 18.83 -7.92 8.82
CA ARG A 14 19.53 -9.20 8.99
C ARG A 14 18.69 -10.21 9.77
N SER A 15 18.02 -9.78 10.84
CA SER A 15 17.19 -10.66 11.66
C SER A 15 16.01 -11.20 10.87
N VAL A 16 15.30 -10.35 10.13
CA VAL A 16 14.17 -10.76 9.28
C VAL A 16 14.63 -11.71 8.18
N LYS A 17 15.80 -11.46 7.57
CA LYS A 17 16.37 -12.36 6.56
C LYS A 17 16.73 -13.73 7.13
N ASN A 18 17.28 -13.78 8.34
CA ASN A 18 17.82 -15.03 8.90
C ASN A 18 16.78 -15.83 9.70
N GLN A 19 15.84 -15.18 10.36
CA GLN A 19 14.92 -15.80 11.30
C GLN A 19 13.50 -15.97 10.71
N CYS A 20 13.14 -15.19 9.69
CA CYS A 20 11.79 -15.21 9.12
C CYS A 20 11.73 -15.88 7.73
N GLN A 21 12.64 -16.81 7.42
CA GLN A 21 12.66 -17.50 6.12
C GLN A 21 11.31 -18.16 5.80
N ALA A 22 10.69 -18.82 6.79
CA ALA A 22 9.37 -19.44 6.66
C ALA A 22 8.29 -18.45 6.18
N TYR A 23 8.33 -17.21 6.67
CA TYR A 23 7.38 -16.16 6.28
C TYR A 23 7.70 -15.59 4.89
N GLN A 24 8.97 -15.49 4.51
CA GLN A 24 9.38 -15.02 3.19
C GLN A 24 9.00 -16.01 2.08
N ASP A 25 9.29 -17.29 2.29
CA ASP A 25 8.92 -18.37 1.37
C ASP A 25 7.41 -18.43 1.20
N TYR A 26 6.68 -18.34 2.31
CA TYR A 26 5.22 -18.33 2.32
C TYR A 26 4.63 -17.10 1.61
N ALA A 27 5.20 -15.91 1.85
CA ALA A 27 4.79 -14.69 1.15
C ALA A 27 5.06 -14.76 -0.36
N SER A 28 6.22 -15.30 -0.78
CA SER A 28 6.52 -15.53 -2.19
C SER A 28 5.57 -16.54 -2.84
N ALA A 29 5.18 -17.58 -2.11
CA ALA A 29 4.17 -18.52 -2.58
C ALA A 29 2.80 -17.84 -2.76
N PHE A 30 2.41 -16.97 -1.83
CA PHE A 30 1.16 -16.21 -1.93
C PHE A 30 1.14 -15.25 -3.13
N GLU A 31 2.27 -14.59 -3.43
CA GLU A 31 2.40 -13.71 -4.59
C GLU A 31 2.29 -14.44 -5.94
N SER A 32 2.66 -15.72 -6.00
CA SER A 32 2.50 -16.52 -7.22
C SER A 32 1.07 -16.94 -7.53
N LEU A 33 0.10 -16.63 -6.65
CA LEU A 33 -1.33 -16.95 -6.79
C LEU A 33 -1.64 -18.45 -6.99
N ASN A 34 -0.66 -19.32 -6.78
CA ASN A 34 -0.79 -20.76 -6.91
C ASN A 34 -1.18 -21.39 -5.57
N VAL A 35 -2.43 -21.83 -5.47
CA VAL A 35 -3.01 -22.43 -4.26
C VAL A 35 -2.27 -23.69 -3.81
N LYS A 36 -1.86 -24.54 -4.75
CA LYS A 36 -1.13 -25.79 -4.46
C LYS A 36 0.25 -25.50 -3.88
N ARG A 37 0.97 -24.54 -4.47
CA ARG A 37 2.27 -24.09 -3.96
C ARG A 37 2.13 -23.49 -2.56
N LEU A 38 1.14 -22.63 -2.34
CA LEU A 38 0.89 -22.02 -1.03
C LEU A 38 0.57 -23.08 0.04
N ARG A 39 -0.29 -24.06 -0.28
CA ARG A 39 -0.63 -25.16 0.63
C ARG A 39 0.58 -26.04 0.94
N ASN A 40 1.44 -26.30 -0.03
CA ASN A 40 2.68 -27.06 0.19
C ASN A 40 3.65 -26.32 1.12
N GLU A 41 3.88 -25.02 0.90
CA GLU A 41 4.72 -24.21 1.80
C GLU A 41 4.09 -24.06 3.19
N PHE A 42 2.76 -23.94 3.29
CA PHE A 42 2.05 -23.95 4.58
C PHE A 42 2.34 -25.23 5.36
N ASN A 43 2.17 -26.39 4.73
CA ASN A 43 2.39 -27.69 5.38
C ASN A 43 3.85 -27.86 5.81
N LYS A 44 4.79 -27.44 4.96
CA LYS A 44 6.23 -27.46 5.26
C LYS A 44 6.60 -26.61 6.47
N TRP A 45 6.01 -25.42 6.61
CA TRP A 45 6.35 -24.47 7.68
C TRP A 45 5.33 -24.43 8.84
N THR A 46 4.41 -25.40 8.91
CA THR A 46 3.35 -25.44 9.93
C THR A 46 3.90 -25.41 11.36
N ASP A 47 5.00 -26.13 11.63
CA ASP A 47 5.62 -26.16 12.96
C ASP A 47 6.23 -24.81 13.34
N ALA A 48 6.80 -24.08 12.38
CA ALA A 48 7.31 -22.73 12.60
C ALA A 48 6.18 -21.75 12.96
N PHE A 49 5.08 -21.78 12.20
CA PHE A 49 3.91 -20.93 12.51
C PHE A 49 3.24 -21.28 13.83
N ARG A 50 3.28 -22.55 14.24
CA ARG A 50 2.76 -23.00 15.53
C ARG A 50 3.63 -22.53 16.68
N LYS A 51 4.96 -22.62 16.54
CA LYS A 51 5.93 -22.12 17.53
C LYS A 51 5.76 -20.62 17.76
N ASP A 52 5.53 -19.87 16.69
CA ASP A 52 5.36 -18.41 16.74
C ASP A 52 3.93 -17.96 17.10
N LYS A 53 3.00 -18.92 17.31
CA LYS A 53 1.58 -18.68 17.61
C LYS A 53 0.81 -17.91 16.51
N ASN A 54 1.28 -17.99 15.26
CA ASN A 54 0.70 -17.28 14.11
C ASN A 54 -0.07 -18.19 13.15
N LEU A 55 -0.26 -19.47 13.51
CA LEU A 55 -0.91 -20.47 12.65
C LEU A 55 -2.31 -20.07 12.19
N GLY A 56 -3.10 -19.38 13.04
CA GLY A 56 -4.44 -18.92 12.68
C GLY A 56 -4.42 -17.90 11.53
N LEU A 57 -3.48 -16.95 11.58
CA LEU A 57 -3.28 -15.96 10.51
C LEU A 57 -2.83 -16.65 9.22
N ALA A 58 -1.91 -17.60 9.31
CA ALA A 58 -1.48 -18.39 8.16
C ALA A 58 -2.66 -19.16 7.53
N LYS A 59 -3.58 -19.73 8.31
CA LYS A 59 -4.81 -20.35 7.77
C LYS A 59 -5.72 -19.33 7.09
N GLN A 60 -5.91 -18.15 7.68
CA GLN A 60 -6.72 -17.10 7.05
C GLN A 60 -6.16 -16.68 5.69
N THR A 61 -4.83 -16.68 5.52
CA THR A 61 -4.22 -16.40 4.21
C THR A 61 -4.45 -17.51 3.18
N LEU A 62 -4.60 -18.78 3.60
CA LEU A 62 -5.01 -19.87 2.69
C LEU A 62 -6.44 -19.67 2.18
N ASP A 63 -7.32 -19.06 2.97
CA ASP A 63 -8.67 -18.72 2.50
C ASP A 63 -8.66 -17.43 1.66
N ALA A 64 -7.76 -16.50 1.98
CA ALA A 64 -7.65 -15.22 1.29
C ALA A 64 -7.09 -15.36 -0.14
N ILE A 65 -6.27 -16.37 -0.43
CA ILE A 65 -5.74 -16.58 -1.79
C ILE A 65 -6.88 -16.83 -2.79
N TYR A 66 -7.93 -17.55 -2.39
CA TYR A 66 -9.09 -17.80 -3.25
C TYR A 66 -9.81 -16.51 -3.61
N ARG A 67 -10.03 -15.63 -2.61
CA ARG A 67 -10.61 -14.30 -2.84
C ARG A 67 -9.72 -13.43 -3.72
N ARG A 68 -8.40 -13.47 -3.51
CA ARG A 68 -7.43 -12.75 -4.35
C ARG A 68 -7.42 -13.24 -5.79
N ASN A 69 -7.54 -14.55 -6.03
CA ASN A 69 -7.63 -15.11 -7.37
C ASN A 69 -8.93 -14.67 -8.06
N ILE A 70 -10.07 -14.68 -7.36
CA ILE A 70 -11.33 -14.17 -7.90
C ILE A 70 -11.23 -12.67 -8.25
N GLN A 71 -10.60 -11.86 -7.40
CA GLN A 71 -10.33 -10.44 -7.71
C GLN A 71 -9.46 -10.24 -8.95
N GLN A 72 -8.53 -11.15 -9.24
CA GLN A 72 -7.75 -11.08 -10.48
C GLN A 72 -8.62 -11.39 -11.71
N LEU A 73 -9.56 -12.32 -11.59
CA LEU A 73 -10.48 -12.65 -12.69
C LEU A 73 -11.36 -11.46 -13.07
N THR A 74 -11.73 -10.59 -12.12
CA THR A 74 -12.53 -9.39 -12.43
C THR A 74 -11.75 -8.35 -13.26
N GLN A 75 -10.42 -8.44 -13.32
CA GLN A 75 -9.58 -7.53 -14.12
C GLN A 75 -9.48 -7.97 -15.59
N THR A 76 -9.68 -9.26 -15.86
CA THR A 76 -9.49 -9.85 -17.20
C THR A 76 -10.78 -10.32 -17.86
N TYR A 77 -11.83 -10.58 -17.07
CA TYR A 77 -13.10 -11.13 -17.55
C TYR A 77 -14.26 -10.22 -17.17
N LEU A 78 -15.15 -9.97 -18.14
CA LEU A 78 -16.45 -9.32 -17.89
C LEU A 78 -17.50 -10.33 -17.43
N THR A 79 -17.46 -11.56 -17.95
CA THR A 79 -18.40 -12.62 -17.59
C THR A 79 -17.69 -13.95 -17.65
N LEU A 80 -17.90 -14.79 -16.63
CA LEU A 80 -17.24 -16.09 -16.49
C LEU A 80 -18.20 -17.09 -15.83
N SER A 81 -18.10 -18.38 -16.20
CA SER A 81 -18.95 -19.41 -15.59
C SER A 81 -18.46 -19.78 -14.18
N LEU A 82 -19.35 -20.27 -13.31
CA LEU A 82 -18.96 -20.72 -11.97
C LEU A 82 -17.98 -21.91 -12.00
N ALA A 83 -18.06 -22.75 -13.04
CA ALA A 83 -17.11 -23.85 -13.25
C ALA A 83 -15.71 -23.32 -13.61
N ASP A 84 -15.62 -22.39 -14.55
CA ASP A 84 -14.34 -21.80 -14.96
C ASP A 84 -13.70 -20.99 -13.81
N ILE A 85 -14.52 -20.31 -12.99
CA ILE A 85 -14.04 -19.64 -11.77
C ILE A 85 -13.45 -20.67 -10.82
N ALA A 86 -14.13 -21.80 -10.59
CA ALA A 86 -13.64 -22.84 -9.69
C ALA A 86 -12.29 -23.41 -10.16
N ASP A 87 -12.17 -23.70 -11.46
CA ASP A 87 -10.94 -24.21 -12.07
C ASP A 87 -9.80 -23.19 -11.99
N ALA A 88 -10.05 -21.93 -12.34
CA ALA A 88 -9.05 -20.87 -12.30
C ALA A 88 -8.56 -20.55 -10.88
N VAL A 89 -9.45 -20.70 -9.89
CA VAL A 89 -9.16 -20.44 -8.48
C VAL A 89 -8.56 -21.68 -7.80
N GLY A 90 -8.53 -22.83 -8.47
CA GLY A 90 -7.95 -24.07 -7.96
C GLY A 90 -8.80 -24.76 -6.90
N LEU A 91 -10.13 -24.62 -6.99
CA LEU A 91 -11.09 -25.39 -6.20
C LEU A 91 -11.25 -26.77 -6.85
N GLU A 92 -11.11 -27.83 -6.06
CA GLU A 92 -11.20 -29.21 -6.55
C GLU A 92 -12.45 -29.90 -5.95
N GLY A 93 -13.06 -30.81 -6.71
CA GLY A 93 -14.17 -31.66 -6.27
C GLY A 93 -15.49 -31.42 -7.01
N HIS A 94 -16.45 -32.31 -6.78
CA HIS A 94 -17.76 -32.27 -7.43
C HIS A 94 -18.59 -31.02 -7.06
N ASP A 95 -18.35 -30.46 -5.87
CA ASP A 95 -19.03 -29.24 -5.39
C ASP A 95 -18.21 -27.96 -5.63
N ALA A 96 -17.14 -28.00 -6.43
CA ALA A 96 -16.28 -26.84 -6.71
C ALA A 96 -17.05 -25.62 -7.25
N PRO A 97 -18.03 -25.76 -8.18
CA PRO A 97 -18.82 -24.62 -8.64
C PRO A 97 -19.68 -23.99 -7.53
N LYS A 98 -20.23 -24.79 -6.61
CA LYS A 98 -21.01 -24.29 -5.45
C LYS A 98 -20.13 -23.56 -4.44
N MET A 99 -18.91 -24.06 -4.23
CA MET A 99 -17.94 -23.39 -3.38
C MET A 99 -17.52 -22.04 -3.98
N ALA A 100 -17.27 -21.99 -5.29
CA ALA A 100 -16.98 -20.75 -6.01
C ALA A 100 -18.13 -19.75 -5.85
N GLU A 101 -19.38 -20.19 -6.02
CA GLU A 101 -20.57 -19.37 -5.80
C GLU A 101 -20.61 -18.79 -4.38
N SER A 102 -20.36 -19.60 -3.36
CA SER A 102 -20.31 -19.15 -1.96
C SER A 102 -19.20 -18.11 -1.70
N TYR A 103 -18.04 -18.24 -2.35
CA TYR A 103 -16.97 -17.24 -2.28
C TYR A 103 -17.39 -15.95 -2.96
N VAL A 104 -17.93 -16.02 -4.19
CA VAL A 104 -18.39 -14.86 -4.94
C VAL A 104 -19.49 -14.10 -4.17
N LEU A 105 -20.49 -14.80 -3.63
CA LEU A 105 -21.54 -14.21 -2.80
C LEU A 105 -20.98 -13.46 -1.60
N ARG A 106 -20.09 -14.09 -0.83
CA ARG A 106 -19.45 -13.44 0.34
C ARG A 106 -18.62 -12.22 -0.08
N MET A 107 -17.96 -12.27 -1.22
CA MET A 107 -17.18 -11.15 -1.74
C MET A 107 -18.07 -9.99 -2.23
N ILE A 108 -19.27 -10.28 -2.76
CA ILE A 108 -20.28 -9.26 -3.09
C ILE A 108 -20.83 -8.63 -1.80
N GLU A 109 -21.19 -9.43 -0.80
CA GLU A 109 -21.73 -8.95 0.48
C GLU A 109 -20.76 -8.04 1.24
N SER A 110 -19.47 -8.41 1.23
CA SER A 110 -18.39 -7.62 1.83
C SER A 110 -17.93 -6.43 0.98
N ARG A 111 -18.53 -6.24 -0.22
CA ARG A 111 -18.13 -5.23 -1.21
C ARG A 111 -16.65 -5.34 -1.65
N GLU A 112 -16.10 -6.55 -1.63
CA GLU A 112 -14.76 -6.84 -2.16
C GLU A 112 -14.76 -6.89 -3.71
N ILE A 113 -15.89 -7.28 -4.32
CA ILE A 113 -16.12 -7.27 -5.77
C ILE A 113 -17.54 -6.78 -6.08
N PHE A 114 -17.74 -6.27 -7.29
CA PHE A 114 -19.06 -5.94 -7.82
C PHE A 114 -19.39 -6.93 -8.92
N ALA A 115 -20.37 -7.80 -8.67
CA ALA A 115 -20.74 -8.85 -9.60
C ALA A 115 -22.21 -9.24 -9.44
N THR A 116 -22.79 -9.87 -10.45
CA THR A 116 -24.13 -10.46 -10.42
C THR A 116 -24.06 -11.91 -10.85
N ILE A 117 -24.74 -12.79 -10.11
CA ILE A 117 -24.82 -14.22 -10.39
C ILE A 117 -26.14 -14.51 -11.11
N SER A 118 -26.07 -15.18 -12.26
CA SER A 118 -27.22 -15.56 -13.08
C SER A 118 -27.30 -17.08 -13.20
N HIS A 119 -28.37 -17.68 -12.66
CA HIS A 119 -28.65 -19.12 -12.77
C HIS A 119 -29.47 -19.51 -14.02
N SER A 120 -29.57 -18.62 -15.01
CA SER A 120 -30.37 -18.81 -16.23
C SER A 120 -29.80 -19.87 -17.18
N HIS A 121 -28.52 -20.21 -17.04
CA HIS A 121 -27.85 -21.24 -17.82
C HIS A 121 -27.48 -22.40 -16.89
N GLN A 122 -27.48 -23.64 -17.41
CA GLN A 122 -27.19 -24.86 -16.64
C GLN A 122 -25.89 -24.81 -15.81
N ASN A 123 -24.95 -23.92 -16.17
CA ASN A 123 -23.64 -23.81 -15.55
C ASN A 123 -23.49 -22.61 -14.58
N GLY A 124 -24.49 -21.71 -14.49
CA GLY A 124 -24.42 -20.50 -13.68
C GLY A 124 -23.33 -19.51 -14.12
N MET A 125 -23.70 -18.30 -14.53
CA MET A 125 -22.76 -17.28 -15.00
C MET A 125 -22.59 -16.17 -13.96
N VAL A 126 -21.37 -15.67 -13.81
CA VAL A 126 -21.05 -14.49 -13.00
C VAL A 126 -20.65 -13.36 -13.94
N SER A 127 -21.40 -12.27 -13.91
CA SER A 127 -21.08 -11.02 -14.61
C SER A 127 -20.39 -10.07 -13.64
N PHE A 128 -19.15 -9.68 -13.93
CA PHE A 128 -18.40 -8.70 -13.17
C PHE A 128 -18.73 -7.30 -13.64
N HIS A 129 -18.79 -6.36 -12.70
CA HIS A 129 -19.10 -4.95 -12.93
C HIS A 129 -18.01 -4.07 -12.31
N ASP A 130 -17.89 -2.86 -12.81
CA ASP A 130 -17.06 -1.84 -12.17
C ASP A 130 -17.71 -1.35 -10.87
N ASN A 131 -16.90 -0.68 -10.03
CA ASN A 131 -17.40 -0.05 -8.82
C ASN A 131 -18.54 0.92 -9.16
N PRO A 132 -19.77 0.70 -8.64
CA PRO A 132 -20.91 1.57 -8.92
C PRO A 132 -20.78 2.95 -8.26
N ASP A 133 -19.80 3.16 -7.38
CA ASP A 133 -19.56 4.45 -6.75
C ASP A 133 -19.13 5.50 -7.77
N ARG A 134 -20.01 6.49 -7.98
CA ARG A 134 -19.77 7.64 -8.87
C ARG A 134 -19.12 8.81 -8.15
N TYR A 135 -18.82 8.65 -6.86
CA TYR A 135 -18.24 9.67 -5.98
C TYR A 135 -19.06 10.96 -5.89
N ASP A 136 -20.36 10.91 -6.19
CA ASP A 136 -21.28 12.05 -6.25
C ASP A 136 -22.13 12.22 -4.97
N THR A 137 -21.88 11.39 -3.96
CA THR A 137 -22.69 11.36 -2.73
C THR A 137 -22.09 12.26 -1.65
N SER A 138 -22.93 12.84 -0.78
CA SER A 138 -22.45 13.63 0.38
C SER A 138 -21.39 12.91 1.24
N LEU A 139 -21.44 11.57 1.28
CA LEU A 139 -20.46 10.74 2.00
C LEU A 139 -19.04 10.85 1.40
N THR A 140 -18.91 10.90 0.08
CA THR A 140 -17.60 11.03 -0.57
C THR A 140 -17.02 12.44 -0.36
N ILE A 141 -17.89 13.46 -0.31
CA ILE A 141 -17.52 14.83 0.07
C ILE A 141 -17.02 14.86 1.51
N THR A 142 -17.73 14.25 2.46
CA THR A 142 -17.27 14.20 3.87
C THR A 142 -15.94 13.46 4.02
N GLN A 143 -15.76 12.35 3.29
CA GLN A 143 -14.47 11.65 3.27
C GLN A 143 -13.35 12.53 2.71
N LEU A 144 -13.63 13.29 1.64
CA LEU A 144 -12.69 14.24 1.06
C LEU A 144 -12.31 15.34 2.05
N GLU A 145 -13.29 15.95 2.72
CA GLU A 145 -13.08 16.92 3.79
C GLU A 145 -12.21 16.36 4.92
N GLU A 146 -12.45 15.11 5.33
CA GLU A 146 -11.63 14.43 6.33
C GLU A 146 -10.16 14.28 5.87
N GLN A 147 -9.94 13.90 4.60
CA GLN A 147 -8.59 13.79 4.06
C GLN A 147 -7.90 15.16 3.94
N ILE A 148 -8.63 16.21 3.55
CA ILE A 148 -8.13 17.59 3.52
C ILE A 148 -7.71 18.02 4.94
N ASN A 149 -8.55 17.77 5.95
CA ASN A 149 -8.24 18.11 7.33
C ASN A 149 -7.01 17.36 7.85
N LYS A 150 -6.84 16.08 7.50
CA LYS A 150 -5.62 15.31 7.80
C LYS A 150 -4.39 15.94 7.14
N ALA A 151 -4.48 16.31 5.86
CA ALA A 151 -3.40 16.94 5.13
C ALA A 151 -3.01 18.30 5.74
N THR A 152 -3.99 19.15 6.07
CA THR A 152 -3.79 20.44 6.76
C THR A 152 -3.10 20.23 8.09
N THR A 153 -3.55 19.26 8.89
CA THR A 153 -2.93 18.94 10.19
C THR A 153 -1.46 18.54 10.04
N VAL A 154 -1.14 17.72 9.03
CA VAL A 154 0.25 17.34 8.74
C VAL A 154 1.05 18.56 8.29
N SER A 155 0.50 19.41 7.42
CA SER A 155 1.15 20.64 6.95
C SER A 155 1.49 21.59 8.11
N GLU A 156 0.55 21.84 9.02
CA GLU A 156 0.79 22.65 10.21
C GLU A 156 1.90 22.08 11.09
N ARG A 157 1.96 20.74 11.25
CA ARG A 157 3.02 20.09 12.00
C ARG A 157 4.37 20.24 11.32
N VAL A 158 4.43 20.17 9.99
CA VAL A 158 5.65 20.42 9.23
C VAL A 158 6.11 21.86 9.44
N ILE A 159 5.22 22.86 9.30
CA ILE A 159 5.54 24.29 9.52
C ILE A 159 6.06 24.52 10.95
N LYS A 160 5.38 23.96 11.96
CA LYS A 160 5.81 24.06 13.36
C LYS A 160 7.20 23.43 13.57
N THR A 161 7.44 22.27 12.97
CA THR A 161 8.73 21.57 13.09
C THR A 161 9.84 22.35 12.38
N ASP A 162 9.57 22.87 11.19
CA ASP A 162 10.51 23.70 10.41
C ASP A 162 10.92 24.94 11.20
N ARG A 163 9.96 25.63 11.81
CA ARG A 163 10.24 26.78 12.70
C ARG A 163 11.10 26.38 13.90
N ILE A 164 10.81 25.25 14.54
CA ILE A 164 11.61 24.75 15.69
C ILE A 164 13.04 24.44 15.25
N VAL A 165 13.22 23.78 14.10
CA VAL A 165 14.54 23.45 13.55
C VAL A 165 15.29 24.73 13.15
N GLY A 166 14.61 25.69 12.52
CA GLY A 166 15.19 26.98 12.14
C GLY A 166 15.65 27.81 13.33
N CYS A 167 14.98 27.71 14.48
CA CYS A 167 15.38 28.36 15.72
C CYS A 167 16.34 27.52 16.59
N SER A 168 16.69 26.29 16.18
CA SER A 168 17.60 25.45 16.95
C SER A 168 19.03 25.99 16.92
N LYS A 169 19.74 25.83 18.05
CA LYS A 169 21.09 26.37 18.21
C LYS A 169 22.07 25.75 17.21
N GLU A 170 21.93 24.45 16.93
CA GLU A 170 22.75 23.69 16.00
C GLU A 170 22.56 24.17 14.56
N TYR A 171 21.33 24.52 14.16
CA TYR A 171 21.03 25.06 12.84
C TYR A 171 21.58 26.48 12.69
N LEU A 172 21.34 27.35 13.68
CA LEU A 172 21.83 28.73 13.69
C LEU A 172 23.36 28.82 13.69
N GLN A 173 24.04 27.94 14.43
CA GLN A 173 25.50 27.87 14.41
C GLN A 173 26.05 27.42 13.05
N LYS A 174 25.40 26.44 12.41
CA LYS A 174 25.79 25.99 11.06
C LYS A 174 25.51 27.06 10.00
N SER A 175 24.37 27.73 10.03
CA SER A 175 24.05 28.79 9.06
C SER A 175 24.99 29.98 9.20
N GLN A 176 25.32 30.38 10.43
CA GLN A 176 26.30 31.44 10.69
C GLN A 176 27.71 31.04 10.24
N HIS A 177 28.11 29.77 10.41
CA HIS A 177 29.42 29.26 9.94
C HIS A 177 29.53 29.27 8.39
N ILE A 178 28.45 28.92 7.69
CA ILE A 178 28.39 28.97 6.22
C ILE A 178 28.45 30.42 5.72
N LEU A 179 27.69 31.33 6.34
CA LEU A 179 27.70 32.76 5.99
C LEU A 179 29.06 33.45 6.28
N ALA A 180 29.81 32.96 7.26
CA ALA A 180 31.15 33.44 7.60
C ALA A 180 32.26 32.85 6.69
N GLY A 181 31.91 32.13 5.62
CA GLY A 181 32.87 31.55 4.68
C GLY A 181 33.60 30.30 5.20
N GLY A 182 33.10 29.66 6.26
CA GLY A 182 33.71 28.47 6.85
C GLY A 182 33.39 27.21 6.04
N ALA A 183 34.43 26.51 5.56
CA ALA A 183 34.30 25.23 4.88
C ALA A 183 33.65 24.16 5.77
N ILE A 184 32.72 23.38 5.21
CA ILE A 184 32.01 22.30 5.90
C ILE A 184 33.03 21.19 6.24
N PRO A 185 33.19 20.79 7.52
CA PRO A 185 34.09 19.68 7.86
C PRO A 185 33.55 18.37 7.27
N GLY A 186 34.23 17.84 6.25
CA GLY A 186 33.87 16.60 5.55
C GLY A 186 33.38 16.76 4.10
N GLY A 187 33.33 17.98 3.56
CA GLY A 187 33.06 18.22 2.14
C GLY A 187 34.31 17.99 1.29
N LEU A 188 34.18 17.17 0.24
CA LEU A 188 35.14 17.09 -0.85
C LEU A 188 35.45 18.50 -1.36
N GLY A 189 36.74 18.78 -1.56
CA GLY A 189 37.25 20.10 -1.94
C GLY A 189 36.65 20.63 -3.24
N PRO A 190 36.92 21.90 -3.56
CA PRO A 190 36.30 22.61 -4.67
C PRO A 190 36.66 21.91 -5.99
N GLY A 191 35.72 21.14 -6.52
CA GLY A 191 35.64 20.78 -7.92
C GLY A 191 34.80 21.83 -8.61
N ASP A 192 35.32 22.37 -9.71
CA ASP A 192 34.74 23.43 -10.51
C ASP A 192 33.34 23.07 -11.06
N ASP A 193 32.28 23.44 -10.35
CA ASP A 193 30.91 23.52 -10.89
C ASP A 193 30.45 24.99 -10.85
N PRO A 194 30.50 25.73 -11.97
CA PRO A 194 30.15 27.15 -12.02
C PRO A 194 28.63 27.44 -11.95
N ASP A 195 27.78 26.42 -11.82
CA ASP A 195 26.32 26.59 -11.87
C ASP A 195 25.63 26.80 -10.51
N PHE A 196 26.39 26.91 -9.40
CA PHE A 196 25.81 27.18 -8.08
C PHE A 196 25.82 28.67 -7.67
N LEU A 197 26.19 29.58 -8.57
CA LEU A 197 26.20 31.02 -8.30
C LEU A 197 25.26 31.78 -9.25
N GLY A 198 24.00 31.92 -8.82
CA GLY A 198 23.06 32.82 -9.46
C GLY A 198 21.73 32.89 -8.73
N GLY A 199 21.57 33.84 -7.80
CA GLY A 199 20.24 34.13 -7.23
C GLY A 199 20.18 34.80 -5.86
N GLY A 200 21.15 35.63 -5.50
CA GLY A 200 21.02 36.55 -4.36
C GLY A 200 20.67 37.95 -4.85
N GLY A 201 19.41 38.36 -4.74
CA GLY A 201 18.98 39.73 -4.99
C GLY A 201 17.50 39.84 -5.35
N GLY A 202 16.64 40.06 -4.34
CA GLY A 202 15.20 40.23 -4.57
C GLY A 202 14.37 40.30 -3.29
N TYR A 203 14.76 41.14 -2.33
CA TYR A 203 13.82 41.66 -1.33
C TYR A 203 13.23 42.97 -1.88
N GLU A 204 12.32 42.84 -2.85
CA GLU A 204 11.41 43.94 -3.20
C GLU A 204 10.08 43.74 -2.46
N ASN A 205 9.71 44.80 -1.74
CA ASN A 205 8.49 45.08 -1.02
C ASN A 205 7.24 44.31 -1.49
N PHE A 206 6.74 43.41 -0.65
CA PHE A 206 5.31 43.06 -0.65
C PHE A 206 4.57 44.12 0.19
N ILE A 207 3.96 45.08 -0.51
CA ILE A 207 2.89 45.91 0.04
C ILE A 207 1.60 45.09 -0.08
N ASP A 208 0.97 44.83 1.07
CA ASP A 208 -0.35 44.22 1.19
C ASP A 208 -1.43 45.26 0.86
N ASP A 209 -1.87 45.30 -0.40
CA ASP A 209 -3.08 46.02 -0.79
C ASP A 209 -4.27 45.04 -0.77
N GLY A 210 -4.84 44.88 0.43
CA GLY A 210 -6.00 44.04 0.71
C GLY A 210 -7.25 44.40 -0.10
N LYS A 211 -7.38 43.82 -1.30
CA LYS A 211 -8.64 43.79 -2.07
C LYS A 211 -8.85 42.46 -2.78
N TYR A 212 -9.35 41.47 -2.04
CA TYR A 212 -10.09 40.34 -2.63
C TYR A 212 -11.27 39.94 -1.75
N PHE A 213 -12.21 40.86 -1.56
CA PHE A 213 -13.63 40.54 -1.32
C PHE A 213 -14.50 41.69 -1.85
N SER A 214 -15.07 41.49 -3.03
CA SER A 214 -16.39 41.99 -3.45
C SER A 214 -16.89 41.09 -4.57
#